data_AF-A0A957P389-F1
#
_entry.id   AF-A0A957P389-F1
#
_cell.length_a   1.000
_cell.length_b   1.000
_cell.length_c   1.000
_cell.angle_alpha   90.00
_cell.angle_beta   90.00
_cell.angle_gamma   90.00
#
_symmetry.space_group_name_H-M   'P 1'
#
loop_
_entity.id
_entity.type
_entity.pdbx_description
1 polymer ?
#
loop_
_entity_poly.entity_id
_entity_poly.type
_entity_poly.pdbx_seq_one_letter_code
_entity_poly.pdbx_strand_id
1 'polypeptide(L)'
;MAQRELILALAKVIIAAAWADNELTPAESNSMKDLLFRLPESHSSGNRRLNSQEWAMLEMYMDSPVGAAERAQLITDLQAALHSAEDKELVMQTLDNLVRADGVITAEEQAVVTEIQSA
;
A
#
# COMPACT_ATOMS: atom_id res chain seq x y z
N MET A 1 -15.00 -8.53 -5.38
CA MET A 1 -13.77 -8.66 -6.19
C MET A 1 -13.03 -7.33 -6.22
N ALA A 2 -13.69 -6.23 -6.60
CA ALA A 2 -13.13 -4.87 -6.59
C ALA A 2 -12.37 -4.50 -5.30
N GLN A 3 -12.94 -4.79 -4.12
CA GLN A 3 -12.28 -4.43 -2.84
C GLN A 3 -10.98 -5.22 -2.56
N ARG A 4 -10.85 -6.45 -3.10
CA ARG A 4 -9.63 -7.24 -2.99
C ARG A 4 -8.54 -6.70 -3.92
N GLU A 5 -8.92 -6.32 -5.13
CA GLU A 5 -8.02 -5.66 -6.08
C GLU A 5 -7.54 -4.32 -5.54
N LEU A 6 -8.43 -3.56 -4.88
CA LEU A 6 -8.08 -2.34 -4.16
C LEU A 6 -7.05 -2.59 -3.06
N ILE A 7 -7.28 -3.56 -2.17
CA ILE A 7 -6.35 -3.87 -1.07
C ILE A 7 -4.97 -4.30 -1.62
N LEU A 8 -4.95 -5.11 -2.68
CA LEU A 8 -3.70 -5.54 -3.31
C LEU A 8 -2.98 -4.38 -4.01
N ALA A 9 -3.71 -3.53 -4.73
CA ALA A 9 -3.13 -2.35 -5.37
C ALA A 9 -2.58 -1.39 -4.32
N LEU A 10 -3.32 -1.16 -3.23
CA LEU A 10 -2.90 -0.33 -2.11
C LEU A 10 -1.63 -0.87 -1.46
N ALA A 11 -1.57 -2.18 -1.18
CA ALA A 11 -0.40 -2.82 -0.60
C ALA A 11 0.84 -2.67 -1.50
N LYS A 12 0.69 -2.86 -2.82
CA LYS A 12 1.80 -2.67 -3.77
C LYS A 12 2.26 -1.22 -3.84
N VAL A 13 1.33 -0.27 -3.85
CA VAL A 13 1.66 1.16 -3.86
C VAL A 13 2.36 1.58 -2.58
N ILE A 14 1.95 1.05 -1.43
CA ILE A 14 2.63 1.27 -0.14
C ILE A 14 4.08 0.76 -0.19
N ILE A 15 4.30 -0.46 -0.68
CA ILE A 15 5.66 -1.00 -0.83
C ILE A 15 6.47 -0.16 -1.82
N ALA A 16 5.86 0.27 -2.93
CA ALA A 16 6.51 1.14 -3.91
C ALA A 16 6.84 2.54 -3.35
N ALA A 17 6.02 3.04 -2.43
CA ALA A 17 6.27 4.30 -1.72
C ALA A 17 7.45 4.14 -0.77
N ALA A 18 7.52 3.04 -0.01
CA ALA A 18 8.65 2.74 0.86
C ALA A 18 9.97 2.58 0.08
N TRP A 19 9.93 2.12 -1.16
CA TRP A 19 11.10 2.09 -2.04
C TRP A 19 11.45 3.44 -2.69
N ALA A 20 10.78 4.55 -2.36
CA ALA A 20 10.96 5.81 -3.07
C ALA A 20 12.34 6.46 -2.92
N ASP A 21 12.98 6.25 -1.77
CA ASP A 21 14.36 6.64 -1.46
C ASP A 21 15.39 5.55 -1.83
N ASN A 22 14.92 4.46 -2.45
CA ASN A 22 15.71 3.30 -2.86
C ASN A 22 16.32 2.51 -1.68
N GLU A 23 15.80 2.70 -0.46
CA GLU A 23 16.22 2.00 0.75
C GLU A 23 14.98 1.50 1.49
N LEU A 24 14.87 0.18 1.70
CA LEU A 24 13.81 -0.37 2.54
C LEU A 24 14.42 -0.94 3.81
N THR A 25 14.19 -0.29 4.94
CA THR A 25 14.70 -0.74 6.22
C THR A 25 13.88 -1.92 6.78
N PRO A 26 14.49 -2.80 7.59
CA PRO A 26 13.73 -3.86 8.26
C PRO A 26 12.63 -3.33 9.18
N ALA A 27 12.75 -2.09 9.67
CA ALA A 27 11.72 -1.43 10.47
C ALA A 27 10.50 -1.10 9.60
N GLU A 28 10.69 -0.44 8.45
CA GLU A 28 9.62 -0.14 7.48
C GLU A 28 8.94 -1.41 6.98
N SER A 29 9.72 -2.45 6.64
CA SER A 29 9.17 -3.73 6.21
C SER A 29 8.27 -4.36 7.29
N ASN A 30 8.69 -4.32 8.55
CA ASN A 30 7.89 -4.85 9.66
C ASN A 30 6.65 -3.99 9.94
N SER A 31 6.77 -2.66 9.88
CA SER A 31 5.65 -1.72 10.03
C SER A 31 4.62 -1.91 8.92
N MET A 32 5.05 -2.07 7.67
CA MET A 32 4.18 -2.41 6.54
C MET A 32 3.48 -3.74 6.75
N LYS A 33 4.23 -4.80 7.12
CA LYS A 33 3.63 -6.12 7.38
C LYS A 33 2.57 -6.01 8.47
N ASP A 34 2.86 -5.36 9.58
CA ASP A 34 1.94 -5.16 10.68
C ASP A 34 0.70 -4.35 10.25
N LEU A 35 0.85 -3.29 9.45
CA LEU A 35 -0.26 -2.53 8.89
C LEU A 35 -1.12 -3.37 7.92
N LEU A 36 -0.50 -4.15 7.04
CA LEU A 36 -1.19 -5.07 6.13
C LEU A 36 -1.91 -6.20 6.89
N PHE A 37 -1.37 -6.64 8.03
CA PHE A 37 -2.04 -7.58 8.93
C PHE A 37 -3.21 -6.93 9.70
N ARG A 38 -3.16 -5.62 9.93
CA ARG A 38 -4.18 -4.84 10.63
C ARG A 38 -5.28 -4.30 9.73
N LEU A 39 -5.08 -4.27 8.40
CA LEU A 39 -6.11 -3.87 7.45
C LEU A 39 -7.38 -4.69 7.71
N PRO A 40 -8.47 -4.04 8.18
CA PRO A 40 -9.64 -4.76 8.62
C PRO A 40 -10.38 -5.36 7.42
N GLU A 41 -11.10 -6.45 7.68
CA GLU A 41 -12.13 -7.04 6.80
C GLU A 41 -13.29 -6.05 6.59
N SER A 42 -13.05 -4.87 6.00
CA SER A 42 -14.03 -3.79 6.00
C SER A 42 -15.19 -4.09 5.03
N HIS A 43 -16.20 -4.73 5.62
CA HIS A 43 -17.62 -4.71 5.32
C HIS A 43 -18.11 -5.47 4.07
N SER A 44 -18.38 -6.76 4.36
CA SER A 44 -19.51 -7.59 3.91
C SER A 44 -19.04 -8.86 3.20
N SER A 45 -19.32 -9.99 3.87
CA SER A 45 -19.02 -11.37 3.44
C SER A 45 -17.65 -11.92 3.85
N GLY A 46 -17.56 -12.26 5.14
CA GLY A 46 -16.97 -13.50 5.65
C GLY A 46 -15.59 -13.90 5.14
N ASN A 47 -14.59 -13.65 5.98
CA ASN A 47 -13.30 -14.33 6.01
C ASN A 47 -12.52 -14.22 4.70
N ARG A 48 -11.63 -13.22 4.61
CA ARG A 48 -10.37 -13.43 3.86
C ARG A 48 -9.33 -12.35 4.16
N ARG A 49 -8.48 -12.68 5.13
CA ARG A 49 -7.09 -12.21 5.18
C ARG A 49 -6.41 -12.51 3.83
N LEU A 50 -5.40 -11.71 3.46
CA LEU A 50 -4.49 -12.01 2.35
C LEU A 50 -4.06 -13.48 2.44
N ASN A 51 -4.26 -14.23 1.36
CA ASN A 51 -3.86 -15.63 1.31
C ASN A 51 -2.34 -15.76 1.14
N SER A 52 -1.79 -16.95 1.35
CA SER A 52 -0.34 -17.18 1.30
C SER A 52 0.30 -16.79 -0.04
N GLN A 53 -0.42 -16.91 -1.17
CA GLN A 53 0.08 -16.51 -2.49
C GLN A 53 0.11 -14.99 -2.65
N GLU A 54 -0.87 -14.28 -2.09
CA GLU A 54 -0.88 -12.81 -2.07
C GLU A 54 0.23 -12.26 -1.18
N TRP A 55 0.42 -12.86 -0.01
CA TRP A 55 1.54 -12.52 0.86
C TRP A 55 2.89 -12.77 0.19
N ALA A 56 3.07 -13.94 -0.44
CA ALA A 56 4.31 -14.24 -1.16
C ALA A 56 4.57 -13.23 -2.28
N MET A 57 3.53 -12.79 -3.01
CA MET A 57 3.67 -11.73 -4.01
C MET A 57 4.12 -10.41 -3.36
N LEU A 58 3.50 -9.99 -2.25
CA LEU A 58 3.89 -8.75 -1.56
C LEU A 58 5.32 -8.85 -1.00
N GLU A 59 5.74 -10.01 -0.51
CA GLU A 59 7.14 -10.26 -0.11
C GLU A 59 8.10 -10.11 -1.28
N MET A 60 7.75 -10.59 -2.47
CA MET A 60 8.58 -10.35 -3.67
C MET A 60 8.72 -8.86 -4.00
N TYR A 61 7.67 -8.06 -3.80
CA TYR A 61 7.73 -6.61 -3.95
C TYR A 61 8.54 -5.93 -2.84
N MET A 62 8.56 -6.49 -1.63
CA MET A 62 9.39 -6.00 -0.52
C MET A 62 10.88 -6.35 -0.70
N ASP A 63 11.18 -7.46 -1.37
CA ASP A 63 12.57 -7.91 -1.59
C ASP A 63 13.22 -7.27 -2.83
N SER A 64 12.43 -6.64 -3.71
CA SER A 64 12.91 -6.03 -4.94
C SER A 64 12.61 -4.53 -4.99
N PRO A 65 13.60 -3.68 -5.34
CA PRO A 65 13.36 -2.24 -5.46
C PRO A 65 12.33 -1.95 -6.54
N VAL A 66 11.33 -1.13 -6.19
CA VAL A 66 10.30 -0.68 -7.13
C VAL A 66 10.73 0.64 -7.75
N GLY A 67 11.06 0.60 -9.05
CA GLY A 67 11.45 1.79 -9.78
C GLY A 67 10.31 2.78 -10.00
N ALA A 68 10.64 4.03 -10.33
CA ALA A 68 9.64 5.10 -10.54
C ALA A 68 8.59 4.77 -11.62
N ALA A 69 8.98 4.07 -12.70
CA ALA A 69 8.05 3.66 -13.76
C ALA A 69 7.04 2.62 -13.29
N GLU A 70 7.49 1.65 -12.48
CA GLU A 70 6.61 0.64 -11.91
C GLU A 70 5.69 1.24 -10.85
N ARG A 71 6.22 2.12 -10.00
CA ARG A 71 5.42 2.87 -9.03
C ARG A 71 4.30 3.67 -9.70
N ALA A 72 4.58 4.39 -10.79
CA ALA A 72 3.56 5.14 -11.53
C ALA A 72 2.45 4.22 -12.09
N GLN A 73 2.81 3.03 -12.56
CA GLN A 73 1.84 2.03 -13.01
C GLN A 73 0.99 1.53 -11.83
N LEU A 74 1.61 1.21 -10.69
CA LEU A 74 0.89 0.77 -9.50
C LEU A 74 -0.08 1.83 -8.96
N ILE A 75 0.31 3.11 -9.01
CA ILE A 75 -0.58 4.23 -8.66
C ILE A 75 -1.77 4.29 -9.62
N THR A 76 -1.53 4.11 -10.93
CA THR A 76 -2.60 4.08 -11.94
C THR A 76 -3.55 2.91 -11.68
N ASP A 77 -3.03 1.73 -11.34
CA ASP A 77 -3.83 0.55 -11.03
C ASP A 77 -4.67 0.76 -9.75
N LEU A 78 -4.10 1.41 -8.73
CA LEU A 78 -4.82 1.79 -7.52
C LEU A 78 -5.96 2.77 -7.84
N GLN A 79 -5.70 3.80 -8.66
CA GLN A 79 -6.71 4.75 -9.11
C GLN A 79 -7.83 4.07 -9.90
N ALA A 80 -7.49 3.12 -10.77
CA ALA A 80 -8.48 2.35 -11.53
C ALA A 80 -9.36 1.47 -10.63
N ALA A 81 -8.83 1.01 -9.49
CA ALA A 81 -9.56 0.22 -8.49
C ALA A 81 -10.41 1.07 -7.52
N LEU A 82 -10.18 2.38 -7.47
CA LEU A 82 -10.99 3.32 -6.68
C LEU A 82 -12.33 3.56 -7.39
N HIS A 83 -13.39 2.88 -6.94
CA HIS A 83 -14.72 2.99 -7.55
C HIS A 83 -15.72 3.78 -6.71
N SER A 84 -15.41 4.05 -5.43
CA SER A 84 -16.29 4.76 -4.51
C SER A 84 -15.54 5.73 -3.60
N ALA A 85 -16.28 6.67 -3.00
CA ALA A 85 -15.72 7.58 -1.99
C ALA A 85 -15.24 6.83 -0.74
N GLU A 86 -15.90 5.72 -0.39
CA GLU A 86 -15.50 4.84 0.72
C GLU A 86 -14.14 4.16 0.43
N ASP A 87 -13.89 3.74 -0.80
CA ASP A 87 -12.60 3.19 -1.22
C ASP A 87 -11.49 4.24 -1.09
N LYS A 88 -11.77 5.49 -1.51
CA LYS A 88 -10.81 6.60 -1.39
C LYS A 88 -10.50 6.92 0.06
N GLU A 89 -11.52 6.91 0.93
CA GLU A 89 -11.35 7.14 2.36
C GLU A 89 -10.52 6.03 3.02
N LEU A 90 -10.78 4.76 2.67
CA LEU A 90 -10.00 3.62 3.16
C LEU A 90 -8.52 3.73 2.75
N VAL A 91 -8.26 4.06 1.49
CA VAL A 91 -6.90 4.26 0.98
C VAL A 91 -6.21 5.40 1.72
N MET A 92 -6.88 6.54 1.89
CA MET A 92 -6.31 7.68 2.60
C MET A 92 -6.04 7.39 4.07
N GLN A 93 -6.95 6.72 4.78
CA GLN A 93 -6.73 6.30 6.17
C GLN A 93 -5.58 5.31 6.29
N THR A 94 -5.45 4.39 5.34
CA THR A 94 -4.36 3.41 5.36
C THR A 94 -3.01 4.08 5.11
N LEU A 95 -2.94 4.99 4.14
CA LEU A 95 -1.72 5.76 3.86
C LEU A 95 -1.34 6.66 5.04
N ASP A 96 -2.31 7.33 5.68
CA ASP A 96 -2.06 8.13 6.88
C ASP A 96 -1.61 7.26 8.07
N ASN A 97 -2.19 6.07 8.23
CA ASN A 97 -1.73 5.11 9.24
C ASN A 97 -0.31 4.61 8.96
N LEU A 98 0.07 4.41 7.69
CA LEU A 98 1.44 4.05 7.32
C LEU A 98 2.41 5.16 7.69
N VAL A 99 2.09 6.40 7.27
CA VAL A 99 2.85 7.62 7.58
C VAL A 99 3.08 7.78 9.08
N ARG A 100 2.07 7.44 9.88
CA ARG A 100 2.14 7.57 11.35
C ARG A 100 2.75 6.36 12.05
N ALA A 101 2.68 5.16 11.46
CA ALA A 101 3.13 3.92 12.11
C ALA A 101 4.66 3.87 12.24
N ASP A 102 5.36 4.43 11.25
CA ASP A 102 6.82 4.39 11.20
C ASP A 102 7.49 5.51 12.02
N GLY A 103 6.83 6.66 12.14
CA GLY A 103 7.37 7.82 12.86
C GLY A 103 8.55 8.51 12.17
N VAL A 104 9.08 7.95 11.06
CA VAL A 104 10.18 8.51 10.26
C VAL A 104 9.86 8.33 8.77
N ILE A 105 8.98 9.17 8.23
CA ILE A 105 8.80 9.25 6.79
C ILE A 105 9.90 10.10 6.14
N THR A 106 10.46 9.62 5.04
CA THR A 106 11.37 10.40 4.20
C THR A 106 10.60 11.39 3.32
N ALA A 107 11.29 12.41 2.81
CA ALA A 107 10.65 13.41 1.95
C ALA A 107 10.14 12.76 0.64
N GLU A 108 10.85 11.74 0.15
CA GLU A 108 10.48 10.96 -1.03
C GLU A 108 9.19 10.15 -0.83
N GLU A 109 9.05 9.45 0.30
CA GLU A 109 7.83 8.71 0.63
C GLU A 109 6.62 9.65 0.74
N GLN A 110 6.79 10.78 1.42
CA GLN A 110 5.73 11.78 1.57
C GLN A 110 5.31 12.35 0.20
N ALA A 111 6.23 12.52 -0.73
CA ALA A 111 5.92 12.98 -2.08
C ALA A 111 5.02 11.99 -2.82
N VAL A 112 5.31 10.68 -2.71
CA VAL A 112 4.47 9.61 -3.29
C VAL A 112 3.08 9.59 -2.66
N VAL A 113 2.99 9.70 -1.33
CA VAL A 113 1.68 9.77 -0.64
C VAL A 113 0.89 10.99 -1.11
N THR A 114 1.54 12.13 -1.25
CA THR A 114 0.91 13.38 -1.73
C THR A 114 0.45 13.25 -3.18
N GLU A 115 1.21 12.56 -4.03
CA GLU A 115 0.84 12.27 -5.42
C GLU A 115 -0.44 11.43 -5.48
N ILE A 116 -0.56 10.40 -4.63
CA ILE A 116 -1.76 9.56 -4.55
C ILE A 116 -2.97 10.37 -4.02
N GLN A 117 -2.74 11.29 -3.07
CA GLN A 117 -3.81 12.15 -2.53
C GLN A 117 -4.30 13.22 -3.51
N SER A 118 -3.40 13.71 -4.37
CA SER A 118 -3.67 14.80 -5.31
C SER A 118 -4.31 14.33 -6.62
N ALA A 119 -4.39 13.01 -6.83
CA ALA A 119 -5.10 12.38 -7.94
C ALA A 119 -6.59 12.14 -7.64
#